data_AF-A0A9P6YMU9-F1
#
_entry.id   AF-A0A9P6YMU9-F1
#
_cell.length_a   1.000
_cell.length_b   1.000
_cell.length_c   1.000
_cell.angle_alpha   90.00
_cell.angle_beta   90.00
_cell.angle_gamma   90.00
#
_symmetry.space_group_name_H-M   'P 1'
#
loop_
_entity.id
_entity.type
_entity.pdbx_description
1 polymer ?
#
loop_
_entity_poly.entity_id
_entity_poly.type
_entity_poly.pdbx_seq_one_letter_code
_entity_poly.pdbx_strand_id
1 'polypeptide(L)'
;MVKLCVLCNENRAVLKRPKTGQQICQQCFFYVFETEIHHTIQDTNLFKRGEKVAIGASGGKDSTVLAHVMKTLNDRYDYGLDLYLLSVDEGITGYRDDSLETVKRNQQQYELPLKIVSYHELYGWSMDEIVREVGRKNNCTYCGVFRRQALDRGSAMLGIKHIVTGHNADDIAETILMNSK
;
A
#
# COMPACT_ATOMS: atom_id res chain seq x y z
N MET A 1 12.60 -7.64 -35.94
CA MET A 1 11.12 -7.57 -35.98
C MET A 1 10.60 -7.01 -34.68
N VAL A 2 9.71 -6.01 -34.73
CA VAL A 2 9.03 -5.49 -33.54
C VAL A 2 8.04 -6.56 -33.08
N LYS A 3 8.14 -7.01 -31.82
CA LYS A 3 7.18 -7.95 -31.25
C LYS A 3 5.91 -7.20 -30.84
N LEU A 4 4.76 -7.64 -31.34
CA LEU A 4 3.45 -7.11 -30.98
C LEU A 4 2.98 -7.72 -29.65
N CYS A 5 2.10 -7.00 -28.97
CA CYS A 5 1.46 -7.46 -27.75
C CYS A 5 0.59 -8.68 -28.02
N VAL A 6 0.79 -9.75 -27.28
CA VAL A 6 0.03 -11.00 -27.47
C VAL A 6 -1.45 -10.92 -27.05
N LEU A 7 -1.87 -9.84 -26.38
CA LEU A 7 -3.24 -9.66 -25.92
C LEU A 7 -4.08 -8.83 -26.89
N CYS A 8 -3.58 -7.67 -27.33
CA CYS A 8 -4.33 -6.81 -28.27
C CYS A 8 -3.91 -6.98 -29.73
N ASN A 9 -2.76 -7.59 -30.03
CA ASN A 9 -2.20 -7.72 -31.38
C ASN A 9 -1.99 -6.41 -32.17
N GLU A 10 -2.16 -5.26 -31.53
CA GLU A 10 -2.04 -3.94 -32.16
C GLU A 10 -0.80 -3.19 -31.70
N ASN A 11 -0.61 -3.10 -30.39
CA ASN A 11 0.45 -2.30 -29.79
C ASN A 11 1.76 -3.07 -29.69
N ARG A 12 2.89 -2.35 -29.75
CA ARG A 12 4.22 -2.93 -29.49
C ARG A 12 4.30 -3.51 -28.08
N ALA A 13 4.82 -4.73 -27.95
CA ALA A 13 5.15 -5.30 -26.65
C ALA A 13 6.35 -4.55 -26.04
N VAL A 14 6.20 -4.12 -24.78
CA VAL A 14 7.22 -3.35 -24.05
C VAL A 14 7.73 -4.09 -22.82
N LEU A 15 7.01 -5.11 -22.35
CA LEU A 15 7.40 -5.91 -21.20
C LEU A 15 7.03 -7.38 -21.38
N LYS A 16 7.74 -8.24 -20.66
CA LYS A 16 7.46 -9.67 -20.53
C LYS A 16 6.95 -9.93 -19.11
N ARG A 17 5.75 -10.48 -18.95
CA ARG A 17 5.17 -10.78 -17.64
C ARG A 17 6.00 -11.85 -16.92
N PRO A 18 6.45 -11.62 -15.66
CA PRO A 18 7.23 -12.62 -14.92
C PRO A 18 6.47 -13.93 -14.68
N LYS A 19 5.17 -13.83 -14.32
CA LYS A 19 4.32 -14.97 -13.99
C LYS A 19 4.00 -15.90 -15.17
N THR A 20 3.72 -15.34 -16.35
CA THR A 20 3.21 -16.10 -17.51
C THR A 20 4.16 -16.13 -18.71
N GLY A 21 5.21 -15.30 -18.70
CA GLY A 21 6.12 -15.14 -19.84
C GLY A 21 5.53 -14.41 -21.05
N GLN A 22 4.28 -13.93 -20.97
CA GLN A 22 3.60 -13.22 -22.07
C GLN A 22 4.26 -11.87 -22.36
N GLN A 23 4.42 -11.53 -23.64
CA GLN A 23 4.95 -10.23 -24.08
C GLN A 23 3.80 -9.28 -24.39
N ILE A 24 3.67 -8.20 -23.64
CA ILE A 24 2.50 -7.33 -23.71
C ILE A 24 2.86 -5.84 -23.75
N CYS A 25 1.93 -5.03 -24.25
CA CYS A 25 2.05 -3.57 -24.22
C CYS A 25 1.71 -3.02 -22.83
N GLN A 26 2.03 -1.74 -22.61
CA GLN A 26 1.80 -1.06 -21.34
C GLN A 26 0.32 -1.05 -20.92
N GLN A 27 -0.60 -0.71 -21.83
CA GLN A 27 -2.03 -0.63 -21.53
C GLN A 27 -2.62 -1.99 -21.14
N CYS A 28 -2.27 -3.05 -21.89
CA CYS A 28 -2.69 -4.41 -21.57
C CYS A 28 -2.10 -4.89 -20.23
N PHE A 29 -0.91 -4.41 -19.85
CA PHE A 29 -0.33 -4.74 -18.55
C PHE A 29 -1.14 -4.11 -17.41
N PHE A 30 -1.48 -2.83 -17.48
CA PHE A 30 -2.32 -2.18 -16.47
C PHE A 30 -3.66 -2.90 -16.31
N TYR A 31 -4.33 -3.17 -17.43
CA TYR A 31 -5.61 -3.89 -17.40
C TYR A 31 -5.51 -5.26 -16.74
N VAL A 32 -4.54 -6.09 -17.14
CA VAL A 32 -4.40 -7.44 -16.57
C VAL A 32 -3.95 -7.39 -15.11
N PHE A 33 -3.04 -6.49 -14.75
CA PHE A 33 -2.58 -6.30 -13.38
C PHE A 33 -3.74 -5.92 -12.44
N GLU A 34 -4.53 -4.93 -12.82
CA GLU A 34 -5.72 -4.51 -12.06
C GLU A 34 -6.78 -5.62 -12.01
N THR A 35 -6.98 -6.35 -13.11
CA THR A 35 -7.96 -7.45 -13.19
C THR A 35 -7.57 -8.63 -12.29
N GLU A 36 -6.28 -8.97 -12.19
CA GLU A 36 -5.82 -9.99 -11.25
C GLU A 36 -6.10 -9.61 -9.79
N ILE A 37 -5.94 -8.32 -9.44
CA ILE A 37 -6.27 -7.79 -8.12
C ILE A 37 -7.79 -7.83 -7.89
N HIS A 38 -8.59 -7.45 -8.89
CA HIS A 38 -10.05 -7.58 -8.86
C HIS A 38 -10.50 -9.01 -8.56
N HIS A 39 -9.99 -10.00 -9.31
CA HIS A 39 -10.31 -11.40 -9.07
C HIS A 39 -9.91 -11.83 -7.66
N THR A 40 -8.73 -11.43 -7.18
CA THR A 40 -8.31 -11.74 -5.81
C THR A 40 -9.29 -11.19 -4.78
N ILE A 41 -9.75 -9.95 -4.94
CA ILE A 41 -10.74 -9.32 -4.04
C ILE A 41 -12.07 -10.09 -4.06
N GLN A 42 -12.56 -10.46 -5.25
CA GLN A 42 -13.84 -11.16 -5.42
C GLN A 42 -13.78 -12.61 -4.93
N ASP A 43 -12.77 -13.37 -5.36
CA ASP A 43 -12.61 -14.80 -5.05
C ASP A 43 -12.43 -15.04 -3.54
N THR A 44 -11.79 -14.09 -2.85
CA THR A 44 -11.61 -14.15 -1.39
C THR A 44 -12.74 -13.51 -0.59
N ASN A 45 -13.71 -12.87 -1.26
CA ASN A 45 -14.74 -12.02 -0.64
C ASN A 45 -14.13 -11.04 0.37
N LEU A 46 -13.05 -10.35 -0.03
CA LEU A 46 -12.21 -9.58 0.87
C LEU A 46 -12.94 -8.41 1.54
N PHE A 47 -13.92 -7.84 0.84
CA PHE A 47 -14.72 -6.71 1.30
C PHE A 47 -16.20 -6.90 0.97
N LYS A 48 -17.05 -6.19 1.70
CA LYS A 48 -18.47 -6.02 1.43
C LYS A 48 -18.78 -4.57 1.11
N ARG A 49 -19.80 -4.36 0.27
CA ARG A 49 -20.28 -3.02 -0.08
C ARG A 49 -20.65 -2.24 1.20
N GLY A 50 -20.29 -0.96 1.23
CA GLY A 50 -20.53 -0.06 2.36
C GLY A 50 -19.51 -0.17 3.49
N GLU A 51 -18.53 -1.08 3.39
CA GLU A 51 -17.44 -1.15 4.37
C GLU A 51 -16.43 -0.02 4.15
N LYS A 52 -15.87 0.43 5.27
CA LYS A 52 -14.75 1.36 5.27
C LYS A 52 -13.43 0.58 5.22
N VAL A 53 -12.50 1.04 4.38
CA VAL A 53 -11.18 0.41 4.19
C VAL A 53 -10.09 1.46 4.30
N ALA A 54 -9.11 1.20 5.18
CA ALA A 54 -7.92 2.03 5.33
C ALA A 54 -6.80 1.49 4.44
N ILE A 55 -6.21 2.36 3.64
CA ILE A 55 -5.05 2.09 2.80
C ILE A 55 -3.83 2.66 3.50
N GLY A 56 -2.90 1.78 3.90
CA GLY A 56 -1.64 2.19 4.52
C GLY A 56 -0.77 2.97 3.53
N ALA A 57 -0.60 4.27 3.76
CA ALA A 57 0.11 5.20 2.89
C ALA A 57 1.45 5.61 3.50
N SER A 58 2.54 5.04 2.99
CA SER A 58 3.92 5.36 3.43
C SER A 58 4.61 6.42 2.56
N GLY A 59 4.00 6.81 1.44
CA GLY A 59 4.63 7.64 0.40
C GLY A 59 5.52 6.85 -0.56
N GLY A 60 5.69 5.54 -0.34
CA GLY A 60 6.42 4.66 -1.24
C GLY A 60 5.61 4.25 -2.48
N LYS A 61 6.33 3.73 -3.49
CA LYS A 61 5.75 3.26 -4.76
C LYS A 61 4.63 2.25 -4.56
N ASP A 62 4.83 1.25 -3.69
CA ASP A 62 3.90 0.13 -3.55
C ASP A 62 2.58 0.57 -2.89
N SER A 63 2.67 1.40 -1.84
CA SER A 63 1.48 2.01 -1.21
C SER A 63 0.72 2.96 -2.15
N THR A 64 1.44 3.67 -3.02
CA THR A 64 0.84 4.60 -3.99
C THR A 64 0.13 3.82 -5.11
N VAL A 65 0.74 2.75 -5.62
CA VAL A 65 0.11 1.84 -6.58
C VAL A 65 -1.12 1.18 -5.96
N LEU A 66 -1.05 0.74 -4.70
CA LEU A 66 -2.20 0.16 -4.02
C LEU A 66 -3.36 1.16 -3.90
N ALA A 67 -3.09 2.41 -3.48
CA ALA A 67 -4.10 3.46 -3.42
C ALA A 67 -4.75 3.71 -4.79
N HIS A 68 -3.94 3.80 -5.84
CA HIS A 68 -4.41 3.97 -7.21
C HIS A 68 -5.33 2.81 -7.63
N VAL A 69 -4.86 1.56 -7.50
CA VAL A 69 -5.62 0.39 -7.93
C VAL A 69 -6.91 0.24 -7.13
N MET A 70 -6.88 0.42 -5.81
CA MET A 70 -8.08 0.33 -4.98
C MET A 70 -9.13 1.36 -5.41
N LYS A 71 -8.72 2.61 -5.66
CA LYS A 71 -9.63 3.66 -6.18
C LYS A 71 -10.16 3.31 -7.56
N THR A 72 -9.28 2.96 -8.50
CA THR A 72 -9.65 2.59 -9.87
C THR A 72 -10.62 1.42 -9.92
N LEU A 73 -10.40 0.38 -9.10
CA LEU A 73 -11.26 -0.80 -9.05
C LEU A 73 -12.59 -0.51 -8.36
N ASN A 74 -12.58 0.28 -7.28
CA ASN A 74 -13.80 0.69 -6.58
C ASN A 74 -14.74 1.46 -7.52
N ASP A 75 -14.19 2.35 -8.35
CA ASP A 75 -14.96 3.13 -9.32
C ASP A 75 -15.38 2.28 -10.54
N ARG A 76 -14.46 1.47 -11.10
CA ARG A 76 -14.71 0.65 -12.30
C ARG A 76 -15.75 -0.44 -12.08
N TYR A 77 -15.71 -1.10 -10.93
CA TYR A 77 -16.56 -2.26 -10.61
C TYR A 77 -17.65 -1.93 -9.59
N ASP A 78 -17.79 -0.67 -9.21
CA ASP A 78 -18.75 -0.19 -8.19
C ASP A 78 -18.73 -1.07 -6.93
N TYR A 79 -17.57 -1.24 -6.29
CA TYR A 79 -17.54 -2.00 -5.03
C TYR A 79 -18.31 -1.28 -3.91
N GLY A 80 -18.46 0.04 -4.00
CA GLY A 80 -19.11 0.88 -2.99
C GLY A 80 -18.37 0.88 -1.66
N LEU A 81 -17.04 0.82 -1.69
CA LEU A 81 -16.18 0.94 -0.52
C LEU A 81 -15.94 2.42 -0.19
N ASP A 82 -15.88 2.71 1.11
CA ASP A 82 -15.48 4.02 1.63
C ASP A 82 -13.97 3.97 1.96
N LEU A 83 -13.15 4.51 1.06
CA LEU A 83 -11.69 4.37 1.09
C LEU A 83 -11.05 5.54 1.83
N TYR A 84 -10.12 5.25 2.75
CA TYR A 84 -9.34 6.23 3.50
C TYR A 84 -7.86 5.97 3.33
N LEU A 85 -7.06 7.03 3.25
CA LEU A 85 -5.61 6.94 3.41
C LEU A 85 -5.25 7.03 4.89
N LEU A 86 -4.41 6.13 5.35
CA LEU A 86 -3.88 6.13 6.72
C LEU A 86 -2.35 6.13 6.69
N SER A 87 -1.75 7.19 7.23
CA SER A 87 -0.29 7.34 7.32
C SER A 87 0.16 7.48 8.78
N VAL A 88 1.35 6.96 9.08
CA VAL A 88 1.86 6.87 10.45
C VAL A 88 3.14 7.68 10.61
N ASP A 89 3.14 8.82 11.26
CA ASP A 89 4.32 9.62 11.56
C ASP A 89 5.17 9.11 12.72
N GLU A 90 6.28 8.46 12.37
CA GLU A 90 7.23 7.95 13.34
C GLU A 90 8.06 9.05 14.03
N GLY A 91 8.03 10.29 13.52
CA GLY A 91 8.80 11.41 14.08
C GLY A 91 10.32 11.25 13.90
N ILE A 92 10.75 10.75 12.73
CA ILE A 92 12.17 10.65 12.35
C ILE A 92 12.56 11.93 11.62
N THR A 93 13.37 12.76 12.26
CA THR A 93 13.77 14.07 11.74
C THR A 93 14.49 13.95 10.39
N GLY A 94 14.03 14.67 9.36
CA GLY A 94 14.70 14.78 8.05
C GLY A 94 14.48 13.63 7.06
N TYR A 95 13.77 12.55 7.44
CA TYR A 95 13.40 11.46 6.53
C TYR A 95 11.92 11.51 6.13
N ARG A 96 11.06 12.08 6.99
CA ARG A 96 9.62 12.00 6.85
C ARG A 96 9.00 13.05 5.94
N ASP A 97 9.65 14.20 5.79
CA ASP A 97 9.06 15.38 5.13
C ASP A 97 8.66 15.09 3.67
N ASP A 98 9.55 14.51 2.87
CA ASP A 98 9.27 14.12 1.47
C ASP A 98 8.17 13.03 1.35
N SER A 99 8.14 12.09 2.30
CA SER A 99 7.15 11.01 2.28
C SER A 99 5.74 11.53 2.58
N LEU A 100 5.60 12.45 3.53
CA LEU A 100 4.33 13.07 3.88
C LEU A 100 3.80 13.96 2.76
N GLU A 101 4.68 14.71 2.09
CA GLU A 101 4.31 15.49 0.90
C GLU A 101 3.77 14.59 -0.23
N THR A 102 4.38 13.41 -0.42
CA THR A 102 3.88 12.42 -1.38
C THR A 102 2.50 11.89 -0.97
N VAL A 103 2.28 11.61 0.32
CA VAL A 103 0.98 11.13 0.83
C VAL A 103 -0.11 12.21 0.67
N LYS A 104 0.21 13.48 0.95
CA LYS A 104 -0.72 14.61 0.73
C LYS A 104 -1.04 14.79 -0.76
N ARG A 105 -0.07 14.59 -1.64
CA ARG A 105 -0.31 14.60 -3.09
C ARG A 105 -1.25 13.49 -3.50
N ASN A 106 -1.05 12.28 -2.98
CA ASN A 106 -1.93 11.14 -3.24
C ASN A 106 -3.36 11.43 -2.73
N GLN A 107 -3.50 12.05 -1.57
CA GLN A 107 -4.80 12.50 -1.05
C GLN A 107 -5.52 13.41 -2.05
N GLN A 108 -4.83 14.42 -2.58
CA GLN A 108 -5.39 15.35 -3.56
C GLN A 108 -5.70 14.67 -4.90
N GLN A 109 -4.79 13.84 -5.39
CA GLN A 109 -4.92 13.18 -6.68
C GLN A 109 -6.07 12.16 -6.72
N TYR A 110 -6.31 11.45 -5.62
CA TYR A 110 -7.34 10.41 -5.55
C TYR A 110 -8.61 10.85 -4.82
N GLU A 111 -8.63 12.09 -4.29
CA GLU A 111 -9.74 12.67 -3.53
C GLU A 111 -10.20 11.78 -2.37
N LEU A 112 -9.24 11.11 -1.71
CA LEU A 112 -9.50 10.23 -0.57
C LEU A 112 -9.23 10.97 0.74
N PRO A 113 -10.06 10.80 1.78
CA PRO A 113 -9.76 11.32 3.11
C PRO A 113 -8.43 10.76 3.63
N LEU A 114 -7.60 11.61 4.25
CA LEU A 114 -6.32 11.23 4.83
C LEU A 114 -6.35 11.43 6.34
N LYS A 115 -5.98 10.38 7.08
CA LYS A 115 -5.63 10.46 8.50
C LYS A 115 -4.14 10.22 8.66
N ILE A 116 -3.47 11.14 9.34
CA ILE A 116 -2.10 10.97 9.82
C ILE A 116 -2.17 10.76 11.33
N VAL A 117 -1.50 9.73 11.83
CA VAL A 117 -1.32 9.48 13.26
C VAL A 117 0.17 9.53 13.58
N SER A 118 0.59 10.15 14.67
CA SER A 118 2.01 10.20 15.03
C SER A 118 2.32 9.32 16.24
N TYR A 119 3.56 8.83 16.35
CA TYR A 119 3.99 8.08 17.52
C TYR A 119 3.94 8.94 18.78
N HIS A 120 4.27 10.23 18.66
CA HIS A 120 4.17 11.16 19.77
C HIS A 120 2.71 11.28 20.27
N GLU A 121 1.73 11.39 19.37
CA GLU A 121 0.30 11.43 19.74
C GLU A 121 -0.18 10.11 20.37
N LEU A 122 0.26 8.96 19.82
CA LEU A 122 -0.24 7.65 20.23
C LEU A 122 0.44 7.09 21.48
N TYR A 123 1.70 7.44 21.72
CA TYR A 123 2.55 6.79 22.72
C TYR A 123 3.28 7.79 23.62
N GLY A 124 3.32 9.08 23.28
CA GLY A 124 4.10 10.09 24.00
C GLY A 124 5.60 10.09 23.68
N TRP A 125 6.02 9.33 22.67
CA TRP A 125 7.41 9.19 22.24
C TRP A 125 7.52 9.22 20.73
N SER A 126 8.54 9.86 20.19
CA SER A 126 8.99 9.75 18.80
C SER A 126 10.02 8.62 18.66
N MET A 127 10.27 8.16 17.42
CA MET A 127 11.35 7.21 17.19
C MET A 127 12.72 7.79 17.57
N ASP A 128 12.96 9.08 17.32
CA ASP A 128 14.23 9.73 17.67
C ASP A 128 14.48 9.74 19.20
N GLU A 129 13.43 9.79 20.02
CA GLU A 129 13.54 9.67 21.48
C GLU A 129 13.76 8.22 21.92
N ILE A 130 13.06 7.26 21.31
CA ILE A 130 13.25 5.82 21.57
C ILE A 130 14.69 5.41 21.26
N VAL A 131 15.25 5.88 20.14
CA VAL A 131 16.65 5.60 19.76
C VAL A 131 17.64 6.18 20.77
N ARG A 132 17.35 7.36 21.33
CA ARG A 132 18.19 8.00 22.35
C ARG A 132 18.24 7.19 23.64
N GLU A 133 17.11 6.64 24.08
CA GLU A 133 17.01 5.88 25.32
C GLU A 133 17.51 4.42 25.19
N VAL A 134 17.11 3.72 24.13
CA VAL A 134 17.35 2.27 23.98
C VAL A 134 18.66 1.98 23.20
N GLY A 135 19.24 2.99 22.57
CA GLY A 135 20.41 2.87 21.70
C GLY A 135 20.09 2.27 20.34
N ARG A 136 21.07 2.20 19.42
CA ARG A 136 20.81 1.80 18.01
C ARG A 136 20.47 0.32 17.78
N LYS A 137 20.69 -0.53 18.78
CA LYS A 137 20.39 -1.97 18.68
C LYS A 137 18.88 -2.16 18.91
N ASN A 138 18.20 -2.82 17.97
CA ASN A 138 16.76 -3.15 17.97
C ASN A 138 15.76 -2.04 17.55
N ASN A 139 16.22 -0.91 17.03
CA ASN A 139 15.32 0.19 16.63
C ASN A 139 14.29 -0.19 15.57
N CYS A 140 14.67 -1.05 14.62
CA CYS A 140 13.74 -1.55 13.60
C CYS A 140 12.65 -2.46 14.18
N THR A 141 12.97 -3.21 15.25
CA THR A 141 12.01 -4.07 15.95
C THR A 141 10.93 -3.23 16.61
N TYR A 142 11.32 -2.19 17.35
CA TYR A 142 10.38 -1.25 17.97
C TYR A 142 9.57 -0.51 16.90
N CYS A 143 10.23 0.02 15.87
CA CYS A 143 9.56 0.75 14.79
C CYS A 143 8.48 -0.12 14.10
N GLY A 144 8.78 -1.38 13.77
CA GLY A 144 7.83 -2.26 13.11
C GLY A 144 6.63 -2.66 13.99
N VAL A 145 6.83 -2.82 15.30
CA VAL A 145 5.73 -3.09 16.25
C VAL A 145 4.86 -1.84 16.42
N PHE A 146 5.47 -0.68 16.68
CA PHE A 146 4.74 0.57 16.84
C PHE A 146 3.99 0.97 15.56
N ARG A 147 4.53 0.69 14.37
CA ARG A 147 3.88 1.01 13.11
C ARG A 147 2.60 0.21 12.93
N ARG A 148 2.64 -1.10 13.21
CA ARG A 148 1.45 -1.96 13.17
C ARG A 148 0.40 -1.52 14.19
N GLN A 149 0.83 -1.23 15.42
CA GLN A 149 -0.09 -0.71 16.44
C GLN A 149 -0.67 0.66 16.06
N ALA A 150 0.11 1.51 15.40
CA ALA A 150 -0.36 2.83 14.98
C ALA A 150 -1.36 2.74 13.83
N LEU A 151 -1.17 1.82 12.88
CA LEU A 151 -2.16 1.52 11.86
C LEU A 151 -3.46 1.00 12.48
N ASP A 152 -3.36 0.04 13.40
CA ASP A 152 -4.53 -0.51 14.10
C ASP A 152 -5.31 0.57 14.86
N ARG A 153 -4.62 1.36 15.69
CA ARG A 153 -5.23 2.49 16.43
C ARG A 153 -5.81 3.55 15.49
N GLY A 154 -5.07 3.91 14.44
CA GLY A 154 -5.52 4.89 13.46
C GLY A 154 -6.78 4.45 12.72
N SER A 155 -6.89 3.17 12.37
CA SER A 155 -8.10 2.59 11.80
C SER A 155 -9.24 2.55 12.81
N ALA A 156 -8.97 2.19 14.07
CA ALA A 156 -9.98 2.20 15.13
C ALA A 156 -10.56 3.61 15.37
N MET A 157 -9.75 4.67 15.33
CA MET A 157 -10.20 6.06 15.44
C MET A 157 -11.16 6.48 14.31
N LEU A 158 -11.05 5.85 13.15
CA LEU A 158 -11.92 6.10 11.99
C LEU A 158 -13.13 5.13 11.92
N GLY A 159 -13.22 4.17 12.85
CA GLY A 159 -14.23 3.11 12.84
C GLY A 159 -14.04 2.13 11.66
N ILE A 160 -12.81 1.95 11.20
CA ILE A 160 -12.44 1.12 10.05
C ILE A 160 -12.04 -0.28 10.52
N LYS A 161 -12.54 -1.32 9.85
CA LYS A 161 -12.24 -2.73 10.18
C LYS A 161 -11.21 -3.39 9.27
N HIS A 162 -11.01 -2.84 8.07
CA HIS A 162 -10.11 -3.42 7.07
C HIS A 162 -8.94 -2.48 6.81
N ILE A 163 -7.72 -3.04 6.88
CA ILE A 163 -6.49 -2.33 6.53
C ILE A 163 -5.85 -3.08 5.37
N VAL A 164 -5.58 -2.38 4.27
CA VAL A 164 -4.79 -2.89 3.15
C VAL A 164 -3.41 -2.26 3.14
N THR A 165 -2.40 -3.06 2.84
CA THR A 165 -0.99 -2.65 2.85
C THR A 165 -0.30 -3.09 1.57
N GLY A 166 0.68 -2.32 1.11
CA GLY A 166 1.35 -2.53 -0.18
C GLY A 166 2.44 -3.61 -0.19
N HIS A 167 2.30 -4.70 0.57
CA HIS A 167 3.27 -5.80 0.53
C HIS A 167 3.15 -6.54 -0.81
N ASN A 168 4.26 -6.72 -1.50
CA ASN A 168 4.34 -7.40 -2.78
C ASN A 168 4.88 -8.84 -2.63
N ALA A 169 4.98 -9.57 -3.75
CA ALA A 169 5.40 -10.96 -3.74
C ALA A 169 6.83 -11.17 -3.20
N ASP A 170 7.74 -10.22 -3.43
CA ASP A 170 9.11 -10.28 -2.93
C ASP A 170 9.12 -10.13 -1.40
N ASP A 171 8.36 -9.18 -0.84
CA ASP A 171 8.25 -8.98 0.61
C ASP A 171 7.76 -10.26 1.33
N ILE A 172 6.78 -10.94 0.74
CA ILE A 172 6.24 -12.20 1.28
C ILE A 172 7.27 -13.34 1.14
N ALA A 173 7.96 -13.43 0.01
CA ALA A 173 8.98 -14.45 -0.21
C ALA A 173 10.16 -14.29 0.77
N GLU A 174 10.64 -13.06 0.98
CA GLU A 174 11.66 -12.75 1.98
C GLU A 174 11.19 -13.15 3.38
N THR A 175 9.95 -12.81 3.75
CA THR A 175 9.39 -13.17 5.06
C THR A 175 9.35 -14.69 5.25
N ILE A 176 8.93 -15.46 4.23
CA ILE A 176 8.93 -16.93 4.31
C ILE A 176 10.35 -17.47 4.48
N LEU A 177 11.32 -16.98 3.69
CA LEU A 177 12.71 -17.44 3.75
C LEU A 177 13.40 -17.11 5.08
N MET A 178 13.10 -15.96 5.69
CA MET A 178 13.63 -15.60 7.01
C MET A 178 13.11 -16.51 8.12
N ASN A 179 11.88 -17.02 7.98
CA ASN A 179 11.22 -17.89 8.96
C ASN A 179 11.28 -19.38 8.61
N SER A 180 11.87 -19.77 7.47
CA SER A 180 11.97 -21.16 7.03
C SER A 180 13.16 -21.90 7.65
N LYS A 181 13.50 -21.60 8.91
CA LYS A 181 14.52 -22.29 9.70
C LYS A 181 13.89 -23.02 10.87
#